data_AF-A0A6V7UGB2-F1
#
_entry.id   AF-A0A6V7UGB2-F1
#
_cell.length_a   1.000
_cell.length_b   1.000
_cell.length_c   1.000
_cell.angle_alpha   90.00
_cell.angle_beta   90.00
_cell.angle_gamma   90.00
#
_symmetry.space_group_name_H-M   'P 1'
#
loop_
_entity.id
_entity.type
_entity.pdbx_description
1 polymer ?
#
loop_
_entity_poly.entity_id
_entity_poly.type
_entity_poly.pdbx_seq_one_letter_code
_entity_poly.pdbx_strand_id
1 'polypeptide(L)'
;MDSLVSTLSSISLEDPWRLWLYECNDFPQHCPPRRNIENGNGSSGKHFCGFCHQLGKLKHLFTNPFEESGDRWMNYLTKDCFYKSAQTMFRSIQFAVNRKEDNLLPSQLAKHIFFNKKYGRAFFREGIPPNYEDPQNFKGGNFQLLLLGTTGNIQLLKEFDKIFIICVKNLIGNEGGNIDKRFNGIFLRCEINPGKNLDKSIDNYSNLKDLPFMVKIELWIKDQSDYKKLLSTLIKKIEEQIKKEIKFPNEKIMRNFEYHNSSKRKEVVKKLELMRNLKIEKEINSKRLVGFKK
;
A
#
# COMPACT_ATOMS: atom_id res chain seq x y z
N MET A 1 38.83 -24.88 -3.40
CA MET A 1 38.10 -24.07 -2.41
C MET A 1 38.80 -22.74 -2.11
N ASP A 2 39.99 -22.46 -2.66
CA ASP A 2 40.77 -21.26 -2.30
C ASP A 2 40.79 -20.12 -3.35
N SER A 3 40.04 -20.20 -4.45
CA SER A 3 39.92 -19.09 -5.43
C SER A 3 38.59 -18.32 -5.35
N LEU A 4 37.72 -18.67 -4.41
CA LEU A 4 36.44 -17.98 -4.14
C LEU A 4 36.53 -16.99 -2.97
N VAL A 5 37.67 -16.93 -2.29
CA VAL A 5 37.88 -16.11 -1.09
C VAL A 5 38.72 -14.84 -1.37
N SER A 6 39.43 -14.76 -2.50
CA SER A 6 40.36 -13.66 -2.77
C SER A 6 39.80 -12.46 -3.56
N THR A 7 38.51 -12.45 -3.90
CA THR A 7 37.88 -11.29 -4.60
C THR A 7 37.03 -10.40 -3.68
N LEU A 8 37.21 -10.50 -2.36
CA LEU A 8 36.46 -9.71 -1.38
C LEU A 8 37.12 -8.36 -1.01
N SER A 9 38.21 -7.95 -1.67
CA SER A 9 38.99 -6.75 -1.29
C SER A 9 38.58 -5.42 -1.96
N SER A 10 37.33 -5.31 -2.45
CA SER A 10 36.73 -4.00 -2.79
C SER A 10 35.26 -3.88 -2.37
N ILE A 11 34.85 -4.68 -1.39
CA ILE A 11 33.48 -4.70 -0.88
C ILE A 11 33.31 -3.54 0.08
N SER A 12 32.47 -2.57 -0.30
CA SER A 12 31.85 -1.62 0.62
C SER A 12 31.13 -2.42 1.70
N LEU A 13 31.73 -2.51 2.89
CA LEU A 13 31.09 -3.02 4.09
C LEU A 13 29.78 -2.25 4.30
N GLU A 14 28.68 -3.00 4.25
CA GLU A 14 27.40 -2.68 4.91
C GLU A 14 26.70 -1.41 4.41
N ASP A 15 25.85 -1.53 3.38
CA ASP A 15 24.71 -0.63 3.21
C ASP A 15 23.61 -1.14 4.17
N PRO A 16 23.45 -0.59 5.38
CA PRO A 16 22.44 -1.07 6.33
C PRO A 16 21.02 -0.79 5.84
N TRP A 17 20.08 -1.65 6.27
CA TRP A 17 18.67 -1.58 5.93
C TRP A 17 17.80 -1.54 7.18
N ARG A 18 16.68 -0.84 7.07
CA ARG A 18 15.64 -0.71 8.09
C ARG A 18 14.35 -1.34 7.59
N LEU A 19 13.75 -2.19 8.42
CA LEU A 19 12.33 -2.50 8.30
C LEU A 19 11.50 -1.41 8.97
N TRP A 20 10.54 -0.89 8.22
CA TRP A 20 9.52 0.03 8.66
C TRP A 20 8.17 -0.68 8.65
N LEU A 21 7.43 -0.54 9.75
CA LEU A 21 6.04 -0.95 9.87
C LEU A 21 5.18 0.25 9.51
N TYR A 22 4.24 0.05 8.59
CA TYR A 22 3.27 1.06 8.20
C TYR A 22 1.88 0.64 8.67
N GLU A 23 1.25 1.47 9.49
CA GLU A 23 -0.11 1.24 10.00
C GLU A 23 -0.89 2.56 9.96
N CYS A 24 -1.65 2.75 8.87
CA CYS A 24 -2.54 3.90 8.75
C CYS A 24 -3.95 3.50 9.20
N ASN A 25 -4.45 4.28 10.15
CA ASN A 25 -5.79 4.15 10.74
C ASN A 25 -6.61 5.45 10.55
N ASP A 26 -6.37 6.18 9.46
CA ASP A 26 -7.03 7.47 9.19
C ASP A 26 -8.55 7.31 9.02
N PHE A 27 -9.28 7.47 10.13
CA PHE A 27 -10.54 8.20 10.24
C PHE A 27 -10.66 8.71 11.69
N PRO A 28 -11.45 9.77 11.94
CA PRO A 28 -11.72 10.25 13.29
C PRO A 28 -12.30 9.08 14.11
N GLN A 29 -11.92 9.00 15.37
CA GLN A 29 -12.78 8.40 16.38
C GLN A 29 -14.09 9.20 16.41
N HIS A 30 -14.99 9.05 15.44
CA HIS A 30 -16.17 9.89 15.45
C HIS A 30 -17.17 9.37 16.46
N CYS A 31 -17.33 10.26 17.44
CA CYS A 31 -18.48 10.56 18.26
C CYS A 31 -19.48 9.41 18.44
N PRO A 32 -19.75 8.97 19.68
CA PRO A 32 -20.93 8.16 19.95
C PRO A 32 -22.16 8.83 19.32
N PRO A 33 -23.16 8.05 18.89
CA PRO A 33 -24.31 8.57 18.18
C PRO A 33 -24.82 9.81 18.91
N ARG A 34 -25.06 10.91 18.17
CA ARG A 34 -25.77 12.06 18.71
C ARG A 34 -26.99 11.50 19.42
N ARG A 35 -26.95 11.51 20.76
CA ARG A 35 -28.15 11.37 21.56
C ARG A 35 -29.01 12.55 21.13
N ASN A 36 -30.02 12.32 20.31
CA ASN A 36 -31.21 13.14 20.39
C ASN A 36 -31.84 12.78 21.75
N ILE A 37 -31.28 13.33 22.84
CA ILE A 37 -32.06 13.55 24.05
C ILE A 37 -32.84 14.81 23.72
N GLU A 38 -34.03 14.62 23.18
CA GLU A 38 -35.15 15.56 23.27
C GLU A 38 -36.33 14.82 22.66
N ASN A 39 -36.95 14.02 23.53
CA ASN A 39 -38.33 13.53 23.53
C ASN A 39 -38.34 12.07 23.97
N GLY A 40 -38.47 11.92 25.29
CA GLY A 40 -38.66 10.65 25.95
C GLY A 40 -39.86 9.90 25.41
N ASN A 41 -39.64 8.60 25.21
CA ASN A 41 -40.57 7.48 25.09
C ASN A 41 -40.26 6.68 23.83
N GLY A 42 -39.57 5.55 24.01
CA GLY A 42 -39.30 4.62 22.92
C GLY A 42 -38.12 3.72 23.21
N SER A 43 -38.38 2.66 23.96
CA SER A 43 -37.60 1.44 24.00
C SER A 43 -37.15 1.01 22.59
N SER A 44 -35.87 1.18 22.27
CA SER A 44 -35.06 0.17 21.59
C SER A 44 -33.60 0.61 21.63
N GLY A 45 -32.85 0.04 22.57
CA GLY A 45 -31.40 -0.06 22.43
C GLY A 45 -31.13 -0.91 21.19
N LYS A 46 -31.10 -0.27 20.01
CA LYS A 46 -30.53 -0.88 18.81
C LYS A 46 -29.04 -1.02 19.07
N HIS A 47 -28.67 -2.14 19.70
CA HIS A 47 -27.36 -2.73 19.51
C HIS A 47 -27.14 -2.76 18.00
N PHE A 48 -26.34 -1.82 17.49
CA PHE A 48 -25.90 -1.90 16.12
C PHE A 48 -25.12 -3.22 16.02
N CYS A 49 -25.72 -4.19 15.33
CA CYS A 49 -25.05 -5.40 14.92
C CYS A 49 -23.68 -5.01 14.35
N GLY A 50 -22.61 -5.74 14.70
CA GLY A 50 -21.26 -5.47 14.18
C GLY A 50 -21.27 -5.28 12.66
N PHE A 51 -22.16 -5.97 11.96
CA PHE A 51 -22.49 -5.78 10.55
C PHE A 51 -22.95 -4.37 10.17
N CYS A 52 -23.97 -3.81 10.85
CA CYS A 52 -24.47 -2.46 10.60
C CYS A 52 -23.42 -1.38 10.91
N HIS A 53 -22.56 -1.64 11.90
CA HIS A 53 -21.42 -0.78 12.20
C HIS A 53 -20.35 -0.82 11.09
N GLN A 54 -20.03 -2.00 10.56
CA GLN A 54 -19.12 -2.15 9.41
C GLN A 54 -19.72 -1.53 8.13
N LEU A 55 -21.03 -1.69 7.90
CA LEU A 55 -21.74 -1.03 6.79
C LEU A 55 -21.74 0.50 6.92
N GLY A 56 -21.87 1.03 8.14
CA GLY A 56 -21.71 2.47 8.40
C GLY A 56 -20.29 2.97 8.09
N LYS A 57 -19.27 2.20 8.47
CA LYS A 57 -17.86 2.47 8.13
C LYS A 57 -17.59 2.43 6.63
N LEU A 58 -18.12 1.41 5.94
CA LEU A 58 -18.15 1.31 4.48
C LEU A 58 -18.78 2.56 3.86
N LYS A 59 -19.97 2.95 4.33
CA LYS A 59 -20.66 4.17 3.87
C LYS A 59 -19.81 5.43 4.03
N HIS A 60 -19.05 5.53 5.13
CA HIS A 60 -18.18 6.67 5.37
C HIS A 60 -16.92 6.68 4.49
N LEU A 61 -16.31 5.51 4.24
CA LEU A 61 -15.23 5.35 3.25
C LEU A 61 -15.63 5.87 1.87
N PHE A 62 -16.89 5.70 1.48
CA PHE A 62 -17.40 6.20 0.20
C PHE A 62 -17.52 7.73 0.16
N THR A 63 -17.76 8.37 1.30
CA THR A 63 -17.94 9.82 1.38
C THR A 63 -16.64 10.61 1.45
N ASN A 64 -15.56 10.02 1.99
CA ASN A 64 -14.31 10.74 2.22
C ASN A 64 -13.06 9.83 2.04
N PRO A 65 -12.84 9.25 0.83
CA PRO A 65 -11.81 8.23 0.61
C PRO A 65 -10.35 8.72 0.68
N PHE A 66 -10.12 10.00 1.02
CA PHE A 66 -8.86 10.70 0.78
C PHE A 66 -8.21 11.33 2.02
N GLU A 67 -8.61 11.00 3.24
CA GLU A 67 -7.91 11.50 4.43
C GLU A 67 -6.62 10.72 4.72
N GLU A 68 -5.78 10.44 3.72
CA GLU A 68 -4.33 10.47 4.00
C GLU A 68 -3.97 11.95 4.04
N SER A 69 -4.24 12.64 5.16
CA SER A 69 -3.73 14.00 5.33
C SER A 69 -2.21 13.93 5.17
N GLY A 70 -1.66 14.66 4.20
CA GLY A 70 -0.23 14.63 3.86
C GLY A 70 0.72 14.81 5.05
N ASP A 71 0.22 15.35 6.16
CA ASP A 71 0.97 15.67 7.38
C ASP A 71 1.16 14.50 8.39
N ARG A 72 0.76 13.25 8.08
CA ARG A 72 0.74 12.17 9.09
C ARG A 72 1.53 10.90 8.78
N TRP A 73 2.27 10.84 7.66
CA TRP A 73 3.06 9.65 7.31
C TRP A 73 3.99 9.19 8.43
N MET A 74 4.65 10.14 9.11
CA MET A 74 5.53 9.84 10.24
C MET A 74 4.80 9.24 11.45
N ASN A 75 3.50 9.49 11.60
CA ASN A 75 2.69 8.91 12.68
C ASN A 75 2.31 7.45 12.41
N TYR A 76 2.35 7.02 11.14
CA TYR A 76 2.03 5.65 10.74
C TYR A 76 3.24 4.76 10.58
N LEU A 77 4.44 5.32 10.64
CA LEU A 77 5.69 4.63 10.41
C LEU A 77 6.42 4.35 11.72
N THR A 78 6.57 3.07 12.05
CA THR A 78 7.36 2.62 13.19
C THR A 78 8.61 1.91 12.71
N LYS A 79 9.77 2.21 13.30
CA LYS A 79 11.01 1.47 13.04
C LYS A 79 10.94 0.12 13.76
N ASP A 80 11.28 -0.93 13.03
CA ASP A 80 11.40 -2.27 13.58
C ASP A 80 12.86 -2.75 13.37
N CYS A 81 13.05 -3.95 12.83
CA CYS A 81 14.36 -4.58 12.66
C CYS A 81 15.37 -3.75 11.86
N PHE A 82 16.62 -3.79 12.34
CA PHE A 82 17.82 -3.32 11.63
C PHE A 82 18.55 -4.49 10.99
N TYR A 83 19.02 -4.30 9.77
CA TYR A 83 19.79 -5.29 9.01
C TYR A 83 21.13 -4.69 8.62
N LYS A 84 22.22 -5.36 8.99
CA LYS A 84 23.58 -4.94 8.62
C LYS A 84 23.82 -5.02 7.12
N SER A 85 23.11 -5.91 6.43
CA SER A 85 23.27 -6.09 4.99
C SER A 85 21.98 -6.51 4.29
N ALA A 86 21.94 -6.30 2.97
CA ALA A 86 20.89 -6.79 2.09
C ALA A 86 20.65 -8.30 2.22
N GLN A 87 21.72 -9.09 2.41
CA GLN A 87 21.61 -10.54 2.56
C GLN A 87 20.87 -10.91 3.87
N THR A 88 21.13 -10.20 4.97
CA THR A 88 20.42 -10.43 6.24
C THR A 88 18.94 -10.04 6.17
N MET A 89 18.63 -8.94 5.47
CA MET A 89 17.25 -8.54 5.16
C MET A 89 16.54 -9.59 4.29
N PHE A 90 17.21 -10.14 3.28
CA PHE A 90 16.62 -11.18 2.44
C PHE A 90 16.33 -12.46 3.21
N ARG A 91 17.26 -12.87 4.09
CA ARG A 91 17.06 -14.04 4.96
C ARG A 91 15.82 -13.89 5.84
N SER A 92 15.52 -12.70 6.37
CA SER A 92 14.30 -12.51 7.17
C SER A 92 13.03 -12.69 6.34
N ILE A 93 13.02 -12.21 5.08
CA ILE A 93 11.90 -12.44 4.15
C ILE A 93 11.76 -13.94 3.83
N GLN A 94 12.87 -14.65 3.61
CA GLN A 94 12.85 -16.11 3.42
C GLN A 94 12.32 -16.86 4.65
N PHE A 95 12.72 -16.45 5.85
CA PHE A 95 12.19 -17.03 7.09
C PHE A 95 10.69 -16.78 7.24
N ALA A 96 10.20 -15.59 6.85
CA ALA A 96 8.78 -15.28 6.87
C ALA A 96 7.95 -16.13 5.88
N VAL A 97 8.54 -16.74 4.86
CA VAL A 97 7.84 -17.75 4.03
C VAL A 97 7.47 -18.98 4.87
N ASN A 98 8.36 -19.37 5.80
CA ASN A 98 8.21 -20.54 6.65
C ASN A 98 7.51 -20.24 7.98
N ARG A 99 7.55 -18.99 8.45
CA ARG A 99 6.94 -18.53 9.71
C ARG A 99 5.68 -17.71 9.43
N LYS A 100 4.56 -18.06 10.07
CA LYS A 100 3.26 -17.40 9.82
C LYS A 100 3.09 -16.05 10.53
N GLU A 101 4.07 -15.61 11.32
CA GLU A 101 3.91 -14.54 12.33
C GLU A 101 4.61 -13.23 11.99
N ASP A 102 5.61 -13.24 11.09
CA ASP A 102 6.45 -12.06 10.82
C ASP A 102 5.74 -10.98 9.97
N ASN A 103 4.57 -11.30 9.40
CA ASN A 103 3.75 -10.39 8.60
C ASN A 103 4.54 -9.60 7.52
N LEU A 104 5.50 -10.25 6.86
CA LEU A 104 6.36 -9.66 5.82
C LEU A 104 5.86 -9.92 4.40
N LEU A 105 4.83 -10.76 4.25
CA LEU A 105 4.29 -11.16 2.95
C LEU A 105 2.84 -10.67 2.74
N PRO A 106 2.41 -10.42 1.49
CA PRO A 106 1.04 -10.02 1.17
C PRO A 106 -0.04 -10.90 1.82
N SER A 107 0.10 -12.22 1.76
CA SER A 107 -0.88 -13.17 2.33
C SER A 107 -0.96 -13.13 3.86
N GLN A 108 0.11 -12.67 4.52
CA GLN A 108 0.14 -12.52 5.97
C GLN A 108 -0.49 -11.19 6.37
N LEU A 109 -0.13 -10.10 5.67
CA LEU A 109 -0.71 -8.78 5.88
C LEU A 109 -2.21 -8.74 5.58
N ALA A 110 -2.67 -9.48 4.57
CA ALA A 110 -4.08 -9.56 4.19
C ALA A 110 -5.02 -9.94 5.35
N LYS A 111 -4.52 -10.70 6.35
CA LYS A 111 -5.31 -11.12 7.53
C LYS A 111 -5.65 -9.96 8.47
N HIS A 112 -4.85 -8.91 8.46
CA HIS A 112 -4.99 -7.75 9.35
C HIS A 112 -5.83 -6.64 8.74
N ILE A 113 -6.22 -6.80 7.47
CA ILE A 113 -6.88 -5.74 6.73
C ILE A 113 -8.37 -5.84 6.95
N PHE A 114 -8.84 -4.85 7.68
CA PHE A 114 -10.25 -4.57 7.86
C PHE A 114 -10.55 -3.22 7.20
N PHE A 115 -11.83 -2.90 7.08
CA PHE A 115 -12.25 -1.57 6.66
C PHE A 115 -11.51 -0.49 7.47
N ASN A 116 -10.99 0.52 6.75
CA ASN A 116 -10.30 1.70 7.31
C ASN A 116 -8.89 1.43 7.86
N LYS A 117 -8.27 0.30 7.53
CA LYS A 117 -6.88 0.04 7.89
C LYS A 117 -6.03 -0.24 6.66
N LYS A 118 -4.86 0.39 6.62
CA LYS A 118 -3.81 0.09 5.65
C LYS A 118 -2.60 -0.41 6.39
N TYR A 119 -2.10 -1.56 5.98
CA TYR A 119 -0.93 -2.18 6.57
C TYR A 119 0.18 -2.29 5.54
N GLY A 120 1.42 -2.10 5.98
CA GLY A 120 2.56 -2.24 5.11
C GLY A 120 3.85 -2.57 5.82
N ARG A 121 4.81 -3.02 5.01
CA ARG A 121 6.18 -3.32 5.39
C ARG A 121 7.09 -2.70 4.35
N ALA A 122 8.03 -1.88 4.80
CA ALA A 122 8.97 -1.19 3.93
C ALA A 122 10.39 -1.57 4.33
N PHE A 123 11.18 -2.04 3.37
CA PHE A 123 12.61 -2.24 3.54
C PHE A 123 13.34 -1.12 2.83
N PHE A 124 13.99 -0.25 3.58
CA PHE A 124 14.69 0.92 3.04
C PHE A 124 16.12 0.96 3.57
N ARG A 125 17.01 1.63 2.85
CA ARG A 125 18.34 1.98 3.37
C ARG A 125 18.19 2.71 4.71
N GLU A 126 19.11 2.45 5.63
CA GLU A 126 19.08 3.09 6.95
C GLU A 126 19.09 4.62 6.80
N GLY A 127 18.30 5.29 7.64
CA GLY A 127 18.15 6.74 7.61
C GLY A 127 17.19 7.27 6.55
N ILE A 128 16.65 6.42 5.66
CA ILE A 128 15.64 6.81 4.67
C ILE A 128 14.26 6.29 5.10
N PRO A 129 13.33 7.15 5.56
CA PRO A 129 11.96 6.73 5.81
C PRO A 129 11.19 6.52 4.48
N PRO A 130 10.21 5.61 4.43
CA PRO A 130 9.42 5.31 3.23
C PRO A 130 8.31 6.35 2.99
N ASN A 131 8.67 7.63 2.90
CA ASN A 131 7.75 8.74 2.64
C ASN A 131 8.28 9.65 1.50
N TYR A 132 7.41 10.48 0.92
CA TYR A 132 7.76 11.33 -0.22
C TYR A 132 8.40 12.65 0.17
N GLU A 133 8.18 13.06 1.42
CA GLU A 133 8.70 14.29 2.00
C GLU A 133 10.21 14.18 2.24
N ASP A 134 10.73 12.96 2.41
CA ASP A 134 12.15 12.71 2.53
C ASP A 134 12.91 13.15 1.26
N PRO A 135 13.96 13.98 1.39
CA PRO A 135 14.69 14.52 0.25
C PRO A 135 15.29 13.45 -0.67
N GLN A 136 15.63 12.26 -0.16
CA GLN A 136 16.23 11.19 -0.94
C GLN A 136 15.18 10.45 -1.78
N ASN A 137 13.93 10.43 -1.33
CA ASN A 137 12.82 9.86 -2.07
C ASN A 137 12.15 10.89 -3.00
N PHE A 138 12.10 12.16 -2.58
CA PHE A 138 11.48 13.25 -3.33
C PHE A 138 12.11 13.44 -4.72
N LYS A 139 13.44 13.30 -4.82
CA LYS A 139 14.23 13.47 -6.06
C LYS A 139 14.01 12.36 -7.08
N GLY A 140 13.64 11.18 -6.61
CA GLY A 140 13.42 10.01 -7.44
C GLY A 140 11.94 9.81 -7.74
N GLY A 141 11.37 8.81 -7.09
CA GLY A 141 10.01 8.35 -7.31
C GLY A 141 9.92 6.86 -7.03
N ASN A 142 8.85 6.22 -7.48
CA ASN A 142 8.75 4.77 -7.40
C ASN A 142 8.10 4.15 -8.63
N PHE A 143 8.44 2.88 -8.86
CA PHE A 143 7.68 2.00 -9.73
C PHE A 143 6.67 1.26 -8.87
N GLN A 144 5.38 1.39 -9.17
CA GLN A 144 4.31 0.76 -8.42
C GLN A 144 3.66 -0.35 -9.24
N LEU A 145 3.62 -1.56 -8.67
CA LEU A 145 2.81 -2.67 -9.13
C LEU A 145 1.52 -2.73 -8.30
N LEU A 146 0.39 -2.92 -8.98
CA LEU A 146 -0.92 -3.09 -8.33
C LEU A 146 -1.45 -4.50 -8.56
N LEU A 147 -1.72 -5.22 -7.47
CA LEU A 147 -2.32 -6.54 -7.48
C LEU A 147 -3.71 -6.49 -6.84
N LEU A 148 -4.71 -7.03 -7.52
CA LEU A 148 -6.11 -7.00 -7.13
C LEU A 148 -6.59 -8.41 -6.82
N GLY A 149 -7.15 -8.61 -5.63
CA GLY A 149 -7.68 -9.90 -5.20
C GLY A 149 -8.80 -9.74 -4.18
N THR A 150 -9.10 -10.82 -3.47
CA THR A 150 -9.99 -10.83 -2.31
C THR A 150 -9.28 -11.49 -1.12
N THR A 151 -9.62 -11.08 0.10
CA THR A 151 -8.97 -11.57 1.33
C THR A 151 -9.12 -13.08 1.55
N GLY A 152 -10.19 -13.68 1.02
CA GLY A 152 -10.50 -15.11 1.15
C GLY A 152 -9.93 -15.99 0.04
N ASN A 153 -9.40 -15.41 -1.04
CA ASN A 153 -8.71 -16.18 -2.07
C ASN A 153 -7.26 -16.42 -1.67
N ILE A 154 -7.04 -17.38 -0.77
CA ILE A 154 -5.73 -17.72 -0.21
C ILE A 154 -4.73 -18.12 -1.31
N GLN A 155 -5.18 -18.84 -2.34
CA GLN A 155 -4.30 -19.25 -3.45
C GLN A 155 -3.79 -18.03 -4.22
N LEU A 156 -4.66 -17.07 -4.50
CA LEU A 156 -4.27 -15.82 -5.16
C LEU A 156 -3.28 -15.01 -4.30
N LEU A 157 -3.52 -14.93 -2.98
CA LEU A 157 -2.61 -14.27 -2.06
C LEU A 157 -1.23 -14.95 -2.01
N LYS A 158 -1.17 -16.27 -2.18
CA LYS A 158 0.10 -17.01 -2.28
C LYS A 158 0.85 -16.70 -3.57
N GLU A 159 0.14 -16.46 -4.68
CA GLU A 159 0.78 -15.93 -5.89
C GLU A 159 1.31 -14.51 -5.67
N PHE A 160 0.61 -13.66 -4.90
CA PHE A 160 1.12 -12.33 -4.54
C PHE A 160 2.38 -12.40 -3.68
N ASP A 161 2.50 -13.36 -2.76
CA ASP A 161 3.74 -13.62 -2.01
C ASP A 161 4.91 -13.89 -2.96
N LYS A 162 4.70 -14.75 -3.98
CA LYS A 162 5.73 -15.05 -4.98
C LYS A 162 6.15 -13.82 -5.77
N ILE A 163 5.19 -12.98 -6.19
CA ILE A 163 5.47 -11.72 -6.89
C ILE A 163 6.38 -10.83 -6.04
N PHE A 164 6.03 -10.64 -4.76
CA PHE A 164 6.84 -9.83 -3.86
C PHE A 164 8.26 -10.38 -3.72
N ILE A 165 8.41 -11.70 -3.59
CA ILE A 165 9.71 -12.36 -3.52
C ILE A 165 10.50 -12.17 -4.83
N ILE A 166 9.87 -12.26 -6.00
CA ILE A 166 10.53 -11.99 -7.30
C ILE A 166 11.05 -10.55 -7.34
N CYS A 167 10.25 -9.57 -6.90
CA CYS A 167 10.69 -8.18 -6.83
C CYS A 167 11.91 -8.01 -5.91
N VAL A 168 11.85 -8.55 -4.69
CA VAL A 168 12.97 -8.48 -3.72
C VAL A 168 14.23 -9.15 -4.28
N LYS A 169 14.11 -10.33 -4.89
CA LYS A 169 15.25 -11.05 -5.47
C LYS A 169 15.93 -10.26 -6.58
N ASN A 170 15.16 -9.61 -7.46
CA ASN A 170 15.72 -8.83 -8.56
C ASN A 170 16.32 -7.48 -8.13
N LEU A 171 15.94 -6.96 -6.96
CA LEU A 171 16.61 -5.80 -6.37
C LEU A 171 18.03 -6.14 -5.88
N ILE A 172 18.24 -7.38 -5.45
CA ILE A 172 19.54 -7.89 -5.05
C ILE A 172 20.27 -8.28 -6.35
N GLY A 173 21.30 -7.52 -6.71
CA GLY A 173 22.08 -7.79 -7.91
C GLY A 173 22.67 -9.20 -7.89
N ASN A 174 22.69 -9.85 -9.06
CA ASN A 174 23.25 -11.18 -9.24
C ASN A 174 24.76 -11.25 -8.91
N GLU A 175 25.46 -10.11 -8.90
CA GLU A 175 26.88 -10.00 -8.59
C GLU A 175 27.08 -9.48 -7.16
N GLY A 176 27.46 -10.38 -6.25
CA GLY A 176 27.89 -10.04 -4.88
C GLY A 176 26.78 -9.88 -3.84
N GLY A 177 25.50 -10.07 -4.20
CA GLY A 177 24.39 -10.01 -3.24
C GLY A 177 24.09 -8.62 -2.69
N ASN A 178 24.60 -7.57 -3.36
CA ASN A 178 24.34 -6.19 -3.01
C ASN A 178 23.08 -5.70 -3.72
N ILE A 179 22.25 -4.91 -3.02
CA ILE A 179 21.10 -4.27 -3.66
C ILE A 179 21.59 -3.16 -4.60
N ASP A 180 20.96 -3.06 -5.77
CA ASP A 180 21.23 -2.01 -6.74
C ASP A 180 21.15 -0.62 -6.08
N LYS A 181 22.26 0.13 -6.16
CA LYS A 181 22.44 1.44 -5.51
C LYS A 181 21.48 2.51 -6.01
N ARG A 182 20.81 2.27 -7.13
CA ARG A 182 19.78 3.16 -7.67
C ARG A 182 18.47 3.11 -6.86
N PHE A 183 18.30 2.11 -6.00
CA PHE A 183 17.12 1.95 -5.16
C PHE A 183 17.35 2.40 -3.72
N ASN A 184 16.38 3.14 -3.19
CA ASN A 184 16.30 3.50 -1.77
C ASN A 184 15.57 2.43 -0.95
N GLY A 185 14.60 1.75 -1.54
CA GLY A 185 13.78 0.78 -0.83
C GLY A 185 12.71 0.08 -1.63
N ILE A 186 12.07 -0.89 -1.00
CA ILE A 186 10.86 -1.56 -1.46
C ILE A 186 9.77 -1.43 -0.40
N PHE A 187 8.55 -1.12 -0.83
CA PHE A 187 7.41 -0.95 0.06
C PHE A 187 6.26 -1.85 -0.38
N LEU A 188 5.90 -2.79 0.49
CA LEU A 188 4.67 -3.56 0.40
C LEU A 188 3.57 -2.85 1.19
N ARG A 189 2.47 -2.48 0.53
CA ARG A 189 1.25 -1.98 1.18
C ARG A 189 0.06 -2.81 0.79
N CYS A 190 -0.84 -2.97 1.73
CA CYS A 190 -2.02 -3.79 1.62
C CYS A 190 -3.20 -2.98 2.17
N GLU A 191 -4.25 -2.81 1.35
CA GLU A 191 -5.45 -2.04 1.71
C GLU A 191 -6.71 -2.66 1.11
N ILE A 192 -7.87 -2.31 1.68
CA ILE A 192 -9.15 -2.60 1.03
C ILE A 192 -9.24 -1.77 -0.26
N ASN A 193 -9.63 -2.42 -1.36
CA ASN A 193 -9.92 -1.76 -2.62
C ASN A 193 -11.42 -1.46 -2.72
N PRO A 194 -11.88 -0.25 -2.38
CA PRO A 194 -13.31 0.09 -2.43
C PRO A 194 -13.88 0.15 -3.85
N GLY A 195 -13.11 -0.17 -4.90
CA GLY A 195 -13.56 -0.25 -6.29
C GLY A 195 -14.22 1.02 -6.84
N LYS A 196 -14.85 0.90 -8.01
CA LYS A 196 -15.78 1.89 -8.56
C LYS A 196 -17.18 1.27 -8.55
N ASN A 197 -18.21 2.04 -8.20
CA ASN A 197 -19.62 1.62 -8.14
C ASN A 197 -19.99 0.66 -6.98
N LEU A 198 -19.22 0.65 -5.88
CA LEU A 198 -19.52 -0.20 -4.71
C LEU A 198 -20.79 0.20 -3.97
N ASP A 199 -21.20 1.45 -4.10
CA ASP A 199 -22.50 1.97 -3.68
C ASP A 199 -23.68 1.17 -4.27
N LYS A 200 -23.48 0.50 -5.42
CA LYS A 200 -24.49 -0.33 -6.09
C LYS A 200 -24.47 -1.81 -5.67
N SER A 201 -23.48 -2.26 -4.89
CA SER A 201 -23.27 -3.68 -4.58
C SER A 201 -22.76 -3.94 -3.15
N ILE A 202 -23.14 -3.08 -2.20
CA ILE A 202 -22.77 -3.18 -0.76
C ILE A 202 -23.02 -4.57 -0.17
N ASP A 203 -24.09 -5.25 -0.59
CA ASP A 203 -24.47 -6.56 -0.06
C ASP A 203 -23.44 -7.65 -0.38
N ASN A 204 -22.64 -7.48 -1.45
CA ASN A 204 -21.55 -8.39 -1.82
C ASN A 204 -20.34 -8.29 -0.88
N TYR A 205 -20.26 -7.23 -0.06
CA TYR A 205 -19.17 -6.98 0.89
C TYR A 205 -19.53 -7.38 2.32
N SER A 206 -20.67 -8.05 2.49
CA SER A 206 -21.17 -8.53 3.78
C SER A 206 -20.33 -9.67 4.36
N ASN A 207 -19.68 -10.45 3.52
CA ASN A 207 -18.72 -11.47 3.92
C ASN A 207 -17.30 -10.89 4.02
N LEU A 208 -16.75 -10.85 5.23
CA LEU A 208 -15.38 -10.38 5.49
C LEU A 208 -14.30 -11.20 4.73
N LYS A 209 -14.64 -12.42 4.29
CA LYS A 209 -13.77 -13.27 3.47
C LYS A 209 -13.73 -12.84 2.01
N ASP A 210 -14.67 -12.06 1.52
CA ASP A 210 -14.71 -11.66 0.10
C ASP A 210 -14.35 -10.18 -0.10
N LEU A 211 -13.72 -9.58 0.91
CA LEU A 211 -13.37 -8.17 0.84
C LEU A 211 -12.36 -7.91 -0.27
N PRO A 212 -12.60 -6.87 -1.09
CA PRO A 212 -11.77 -6.54 -2.22
C PRO A 212 -10.46 -6.02 -1.65
N PHE A 213 -9.39 -6.65 -2.08
CA PHE A 213 -8.08 -6.49 -1.52
C PHE A 213 -7.14 -5.98 -2.59
N MET A 214 -6.33 -4.98 -2.25
CA MET A 214 -5.28 -4.47 -3.11
C MET A 214 -3.94 -4.52 -2.42
N VAL A 215 -2.98 -5.14 -3.12
CA VAL A 215 -1.56 -5.08 -2.78
C VAL A 215 -0.91 -4.05 -3.69
N LYS A 216 -0.09 -3.19 -3.10
CA LYS A 216 0.82 -2.30 -3.80
C LYS A 216 2.25 -2.72 -3.46
N ILE A 217 3.05 -2.97 -4.48
CA ILE A 217 4.49 -3.18 -4.34
C ILE A 217 5.17 -2.01 -5.02
N GLU A 218 5.93 -1.23 -4.25
CA GLU A 218 6.62 -0.05 -4.75
C GLU A 218 8.13 -0.23 -4.66
N LEU A 219 8.82 0.01 -5.78
CA LEU A 219 10.28 0.04 -5.85
C LEU A 219 10.73 1.49 -5.94
N TRP A 220 11.33 1.99 -4.86
CA TRP A 220 11.69 3.40 -4.72
C TRP A 220 13.10 3.64 -5.21
N ILE A 221 13.25 4.61 -6.11
CA ILE A 221 14.52 4.97 -6.72
C ILE A 221 15.05 6.28 -6.16
N LYS A 222 16.37 6.41 -6.12
CA LYS A 222 17.08 7.57 -5.58
C LYS A 222 16.97 8.81 -6.48
N ASP A 223 16.98 8.59 -7.79
CA ASP A 223 16.99 9.65 -8.81
C ASP A 223 16.09 9.25 -9.99
N GLN A 224 15.29 10.21 -10.45
CA GLN A 224 14.43 10.06 -11.61
C GLN A 224 15.23 10.02 -12.92
N SER A 225 16.47 10.51 -12.97
CA SER A 225 17.29 10.52 -14.20
C SER A 225 17.41 9.13 -14.84
N ASP A 226 17.44 8.07 -14.03
CA ASP A 226 17.56 6.68 -14.48
C ASP A 226 16.21 5.97 -14.74
N TYR A 227 15.05 6.62 -14.52
CA TYR A 227 13.77 5.91 -14.52
C TYR A 227 13.48 5.19 -15.85
N LYS A 228 13.78 5.81 -17.00
CA LYS A 228 13.53 5.20 -18.32
C LYS A 228 14.37 3.95 -18.53
N LYS A 229 15.65 4.01 -18.11
CA LYS A 229 16.60 2.89 -18.23
C LYS A 229 16.21 1.75 -17.29
N LEU A 230 15.86 2.07 -16.04
CA LEU A 230 15.37 1.08 -15.08
C LEU A 230 14.07 0.42 -15.57
N LEU A 231 13.14 1.20 -16.12
CA LEU A 231 11.89 0.70 -16.68
C LEU A 231 12.15 -0.28 -17.83
N SER A 232 12.99 0.09 -18.80
CA SER A 232 13.26 -0.71 -19.99
C SER A 232 14.14 -1.94 -19.74
N THR A 233 14.83 -2.01 -18.59
CA THR A 233 15.74 -3.11 -18.25
C THR A 233 15.20 -3.92 -17.07
N LEU A 234 15.48 -3.48 -15.84
CA LEU A 234 15.21 -4.23 -14.62
C LEU A 234 13.71 -4.45 -14.39
N ILE A 235 12.89 -3.41 -14.54
CA ILE A 235 11.45 -3.51 -14.27
C ILE A 235 10.77 -4.42 -15.29
N LYS A 236 11.05 -4.26 -16.59
CA LYS A 236 10.54 -5.18 -17.62
C LYS A 236 10.98 -6.62 -17.39
N LYS A 237 12.23 -6.85 -16.99
CA LYS A 237 12.71 -8.18 -16.64
C LYS A 237 11.93 -8.79 -15.47
N ILE A 238 11.62 -8.00 -14.44
CA ILE A 238 10.77 -8.42 -13.31
C ILE A 238 9.37 -8.78 -13.82
N GLU A 239 8.75 -7.96 -14.66
CA GLU A 239 7.42 -8.23 -15.24
C GLU A 239 7.39 -9.51 -16.05
N GLU A 240 8.40 -9.72 -16.91
CA GLU A 240 8.54 -10.92 -17.74
C GLU A 240 8.72 -12.17 -16.87
N GLN A 241 9.53 -12.08 -15.81
CA GLN A 241 9.70 -13.17 -14.86
C GLN A 241 8.39 -13.50 -14.14
N ILE A 242 7.64 -12.48 -13.67
CA ILE A 242 6.34 -12.69 -13.03
C ILE A 242 5.38 -13.39 -14.01
N LYS A 243 5.26 -12.90 -15.25
CA LYS A 243 4.38 -13.50 -16.28
C LYS A 243 4.76 -14.93 -16.64
N LYS A 244 6.05 -15.27 -16.56
CA LYS A 244 6.55 -16.64 -16.79
C LYS A 244 6.19 -17.58 -15.64
N GLU A 245 6.37 -17.13 -14.40
CA GLU A 245 6.20 -17.97 -13.20
C GLU A 245 4.75 -18.05 -12.72
N ILE A 246 3.93 -17.03 -13.01
CA ILE A 246 2.59 -16.88 -12.45
C ILE A 246 1.60 -16.63 -13.59
N LYS A 247 0.64 -17.54 -13.74
CA LYS A 247 -0.43 -17.46 -14.72
C LYS A 247 -1.72 -17.03 -14.03
N PHE A 248 -2.09 -15.76 -14.18
CA PHE A 248 -3.38 -15.28 -13.72
C PHE A 248 -4.48 -15.64 -14.73
N PRO A 249 -5.67 -16.05 -14.27
CA PRO A 249 -6.82 -16.29 -15.14
C PRO A 249 -7.40 -15.00 -15.74
N ASN A 250 -7.06 -13.85 -15.16
CA ASN A 250 -7.51 -12.54 -15.61
C ASN A 250 -6.37 -11.55 -15.49
N GLU A 251 -5.98 -10.94 -16.61
CA GLU A 251 -4.89 -9.96 -16.67
C GLU A 251 -5.15 -8.72 -15.79
N LYS A 252 -6.41 -8.42 -15.47
CA LYS A 252 -6.77 -7.29 -14.58
C LYS A 252 -6.35 -7.51 -13.11
N ILE A 253 -5.97 -8.74 -12.73
CA ILE A 253 -5.46 -9.06 -11.39
C ILE A 253 -4.13 -8.36 -11.14
N MET A 254 -3.29 -8.20 -12.16
CA MET A 254 -1.98 -7.56 -12.05
C MET A 254 -1.86 -6.46 -13.11
N ARG A 255 -1.72 -5.21 -12.67
CA ARG A 255 -1.35 -4.12 -13.57
C ARG A 255 0.16 -4.08 -13.72
N ASN A 256 0.65 -3.73 -14.91
CA ASN A 256 2.08 -3.47 -15.13
C ASN A 256 2.58 -2.36 -14.17
N PHE A 257 3.90 -2.30 -13.99
CA PHE A 257 4.52 -1.26 -13.19
C PHE A 257 4.28 0.12 -13.80
N GLU A 258 3.80 1.04 -12.98
CA GLU A 258 3.67 2.45 -13.33
C GLU A 258 4.68 3.29 -12.55
N TYR A 259 5.33 4.23 -13.23
CA TYR A 259 6.26 5.15 -12.59
C TYR A 259 5.53 6.39 -12.05
N HIS A 260 5.69 6.63 -10.75
CA HIS A 260 5.14 7.80 -10.06
C HIS A 260 6.27 8.65 -9.47
N ASN A 261 6.18 9.97 -9.66
CA ASN A 261 7.06 10.95 -9.02
C ASN A 261 6.23 12.00 -8.25
N SER A 262 6.94 12.81 -7.46
CA SER A 262 6.34 13.84 -6.62
C SER A 262 5.55 14.88 -7.42
N SER A 263 6.02 15.26 -8.62
CA SER A 263 5.32 16.20 -9.51
C SER A 263 3.97 15.67 -10.00
N LYS A 264 3.93 14.44 -10.51
CA LYS A 264 2.67 13.80 -10.94
C LYS A 264 1.70 13.60 -9.77
N ARG A 265 2.21 13.31 -8.57
CA ARG A 265 1.36 13.22 -7.37
C ARG A 265 0.76 14.58 -7.00
N LYS A 266 1.56 15.65 -7.00
CA LYS A 266 1.08 17.02 -6.75
C LYS A 266 0.00 17.44 -7.77
N GLU A 267 0.17 17.09 -9.04
CA GLU A 267 -0.86 17.33 -10.08
C GLU A 267 -2.15 16.55 -9.83
N VAL A 268 -2.05 15.27 -9.45
CA VAL A 268 -3.21 14.45 -9.09
C VAL A 268 -3.93 15.03 -7.87
N VAL A 269 -3.21 15.42 -6.82
CA VAL A 269 -3.78 16.06 -5.62
C VAL A 269 -4.49 17.35 -6.00
N LYS A 270 -3.84 18.26 -6.74
CA LYS A 270 -4.46 19.51 -7.23
C LYS A 270 -5.72 19.26 -8.05
N LYS A 271 -5.70 18.28 -8.95
CA LYS A 271 -6.86 17.93 -9.79
C LYS A 271 -8.01 17.39 -8.93
N LEU A 272 -7.71 16.62 -7.89
CA LEU A 272 -8.70 16.06 -6.97
C LEU A 272 -9.29 17.12 -6.05
N GLU A 273 -8.48 18.04 -5.52
CA GLU A 273 -8.93 19.20 -4.74
C GLU A 273 -9.88 20.08 -5.56
N LEU A 274 -9.52 20.35 -6.83
CA LEU A 274 -10.39 21.08 -7.74
C LEU A 274 -11.74 20.37 -7.93
N MET A 275 -11.74 19.04 -8.14
CA MET A 275 -12.99 18.28 -8.26
C MET A 275 -13.82 18.28 -6.97
N ARG A 276 -13.18 18.25 -5.79
CA ARG A 276 -13.87 18.35 -4.49
C ARG A 276 -14.54 19.71 -4.34
N ASN A 277 -13.83 20.79 -4.64
CA ASN A 277 -14.36 22.15 -4.55
C ASN A 277 -15.54 22.34 -5.51
N LEU A 278 -15.43 21.86 -6.76
CA LEU A 278 -16.53 21.89 -7.73
C LEU A 278 -17.76 21.10 -7.27
N LYS A 279 -17.56 19.98 -6.56
CA LYS A 279 -18.66 19.19 -6.00
C LYS A 279 -19.35 19.91 -4.85
N ILE A 280 -18.59 20.52 -3.94
CA ILE A 280 -19.10 21.32 -2.83
C ILE A 280 -19.90 22.52 -3.35
N GLU A 281 -19.39 23.24 -4.35
CA GLU A 281 -20.09 24.36 -4.99
C GLU A 281 -21.42 23.92 -5.62
N LYS A 282 -21.46 22.78 -6.32
CA LYS A 282 -22.70 22.21 -6.86
C LYS A 282 -23.72 21.87 -5.76
N GLU A 283 -23.28 21.33 -4.64
CA GLU A 283 -24.15 21.03 -3.49
C GLU A 283 -24.66 22.27 -2.77
N ILE A 284 -23.85 23.33 -2.68
CA ILE A 284 -24.28 24.63 -2.13
C ILE A 284 -25.32 25.28 -3.06
N ASN A 285 -25.06 25.29 -4.37
CA ASN A 285 -25.95 25.90 -5.35
C ASN A 285 -27.27 25.13 -5.48
N SER A 286 -27.27 23.80 -5.39
CA SER A 286 -28.50 23.01 -5.40
C SER A 286 -29.37 23.27 -4.15
N LYS A 287 -28.76 23.44 -2.97
CA LYS A 287 -29.47 23.80 -1.73
C LYS A 287 -30.04 25.23 -1.78
N ARG A 288 -29.34 26.18 -2.41
CA ARG A 288 -29.84 27.54 -2.63
C ARG A 288 -31.05 27.56 -3.56
N LEU A 289 -31.04 26.79 -4.65
CA LEU A 289 -32.16 26.70 -5.61
C LEU A 289 -33.43 26.09 -4.99
N VAL A 290 -33.31 25.21 -3.99
CA VAL A 290 -34.46 24.67 -3.24
C VAL A 290 -35.02 25.68 -2.24
N GLY A 291 -34.18 26.59 -1.72
CA GLY A 291 -34.61 27.67 -0.81
C GLY A 291 -35.38 28.82 -1.47
N PHE A 292 -35.32 28.96 -2.79
CA PHE A 292 -36.06 29.98 -3.56
C PHE A 292 -37.39 29.48 -4.14
N LYS A 293 -37.77 28.22 -3.89
CA LYS A 293 -39.12 27.70 -4.13
C LYS A 293 -39.90 27.67 -2.82
N LYS A 294 -40.24 28.84 -2.29
CA LYS A 294 -41.30 29.04 -1.30
C LYS A 294 -42.07 30.30 -1.65
#